data_AF-A0A963YUW8-F1
#
_entry.id   AF-A0A963YUW8-F1
#
_cell.length_a   1.000
_cell.length_b   1.000
_cell.length_c   1.000
_cell.angle_alpha   90.00
_cell.angle_beta   90.00
_cell.angle_gamma   90.00
#
_symmetry.space_group_name_H-M   'P 1'
#
loop_
_entity.id
_entity.type
_entity.pdbx_description
1 polymer ?
#
loop_
_entity_poly.entity_id
_entity_poly.type
_entity_poly.pdbx_seq_one_letter_code
_entity_poly.pdbx_strand_id
1 'polypeptide(L)'
;MQFSIENLDEMNDAEERSFWTEFGADMARDDGRAAKEHLAAGFPIYFREGDTPKGLIVKQYPDGRREMVSFHQGVERVVQAAA
;
A
#
# COMPACT_ATOMS: atom_id res chain seq x y z
N MET A 1 7.25 -18.98 -18.04
CA MET A 1 6.21 -17.95 -17.91
C MET A 1 6.84 -16.76 -17.18
N GLN A 2 6.48 -15.51 -17.47
CA GLN A 2 6.88 -14.39 -16.61
C GLN A 2 5.93 -14.38 -15.41
N PHE A 3 6.45 -14.44 -14.18
CA PHE A 3 5.62 -14.37 -12.98
C PHE A 3 5.28 -12.90 -12.70
N SER A 4 4.02 -12.52 -12.87
CA SER A 4 3.55 -11.16 -12.70
C SER A 4 2.22 -11.16 -11.95
N ILE A 5 1.85 -10.02 -11.37
CA ILE A 5 0.57 -9.94 -10.66
C ILE A 5 -0.62 -10.04 -11.62
N GLU A 6 -0.45 -9.65 -12.88
CA GLU A 6 -1.48 -9.66 -13.91
C GLU A 6 -1.89 -11.07 -14.38
N ASN A 7 -1.06 -12.08 -14.17
CA ASN A 7 -1.34 -13.47 -14.55
C ASN A 7 -1.43 -14.43 -13.35
N LEU A 8 -1.57 -13.88 -12.13
CA LEU A 8 -1.65 -14.67 -10.90
C LEU A 8 -2.77 -15.71 -10.91
N ASP A 9 -3.95 -15.35 -11.44
CA ASP A 9 -5.12 -16.23 -11.51
C ASP A 9 -4.94 -17.42 -12.50
N GLU A 10 -3.95 -17.36 -13.39
CA GLU A 10 -3.65 -18.40 -14.36
C GLU A 10 -2.57 -19.38 -13.86
N MET A 11 -1.91 -19.06 -12.74
CA MET A 11 -0.81 -19.86 -12.17
C MET A 11 -1.34 -21.10 -11.47
N ASN A 12 -0.61 -22.21 -11.57
CA ASN A 12 -0.83 -23.34 -10.67
C ASN A 12 -0.19 -23.09 -9.29
N ASP A 13 -0.56 -23.89 -8.29
CA ASP A 13 -0.07 -23.77 -6.90
C ASP A 13 1.46 -23.64 -6.75
N ALA A 14 2.24 -24.33 -7.60
CA ALA A 14 3.70 -24.27 -7.53
C ALA A 14 4.23 -22.95 -8.09
N GLU A 15 3.66 -22.48 -9.19
CA GLU A 15 3.99 -21.19 -9.81
C GLU A 15 3.60 -20.03 -8.89
N GLU A 16 2.41 -20.09 -8.28
CA GLU A 16 1.96 -19.08 -7.31
C GLU A 16 2.91 -18.98 -6.11
N ARG A 17 3.38 -20.11 -5.57
CA ARG A 17 4.36 -20.12 -4.47
C ARG A 17 5.69 -19.47 -4.88
N SER A 18 6.15 -19.74 -6.09
CA SER A 18 7.36 -19.10 -6.63
C SER A 18 7.15 -17.60 -6.80
N PHE A 19 6.01 -17.18 -7.36
CA PHE A 19 5.64 -15.77 -7.47
C PHE A 19 5.68 -15.07 -6.12
N TRP A 20 5.00 -15.58 -5.09
CA TRP A 20 4.98 -14.93 -3.78
C TRP A 20 6.36 -14.86 -3.11
N THR A 21 7.23 -15.83 -3.38
CA THR A 21 8.62 -15.82 -2.88
C THR A 21 9.43 -14.71 -3.54
N GLU A 22 9.37 -14.60 -4.87
CA GLU A 22 10.10 -13.59 -5.65
C GLU A 22 9.54 -12.19 -5.38
N PHE A 23 8.22 -12.04 -5.45
CA PHE A 23 7.52 -10.79 -5.17
C PHE A 23 7.81 -10.27 -3.76
N GLY A 24 7.84 -11.14 -2.74
CA GLY A 24 8.23 -10.77 -1.39
C GLY A 24 9.68 -10.28 -1.28
N ALA A 25 10.61 -10.91 -2.00
CA ALA A 25 12.00 -10.47 -2.05
C ALA A 25 12.17 -9.12 -2.74
N ASP A 26 11.39 -8.84 -3.78
CA ASP A 26 11.40 -7.56 -4.48
C ASP A 26 10.76 -6.46 -3.64
N MET A 27 9.64 -6.74 -2.96
CA MET A 27 9.06 -5.81 -1.97
C MET A 27 10.02 -5.46 -0.85
N ALA A 28 10.82 -6.43 -0.37
CA ALA A 28 11.83 -6.17 0.66
C ALA A 28 12.97 -5.26 0.19
N ARG A 29 13.17 -5.13 -1.14
CA ARG A 29 14.17 -4.25 -1.75
C ARG A 29 13.57 -2.92 -2.21
N ASP A 30 12.25 -2.75 -2.16
CA ASP A 30 11.59 -1.51 -2.54
C ASP A 30 12.07 -0.35 -1.67
N ASP A 31 12.48 0.74 -2.31
CA ASP A 31 13.02 1.92 -1.65
C ASP A 31 11.94 2.97 -1.35
N GLY A 32 10.67 2.66 -1.66
CA GLY A 32 9.51 3.55 -1.51
C GLY A 32 9.57 4.77 -2.41
N ARG A 33 10.37 4.77 -3.49
CA ARG A 33 10.57 5.96 -4.34
C ARG A 33 9.28 6.52 -4.90
N ALA A 34 8.39 5.68 -5.42
CA ALA A 34 7.11 6.14 -5.96
C ALA A 34 6.27 6.91 -4.92
N ALA A 35 6.22 6.42 -3.67
CA ALA A 35 5.52 7.11 -2.58
C ALA A 35 6.20 8.44 -2.22
N LYS A 36 7.54 8.48 -2.20
CA LYS A 36 8.32 9.70 -1.95
C LYS A 36 8.13 10.75 -3.03
N GLU A 37 8.12 10.34 -4.30
CA GLU A 37 7.87 11.22 -5.45
C GLU A 37 6.43 11.78 -5.41
N HIS A 38 5.45 10.97 -5.03
CA HIS A 38 4.06 11.42 -4.89
C HIS A 38 3.89 12.47 -3.79
N LEU A 39 4.53 12.24 -2.62
CA LEU A 39 4.59 13.22 -1.53
C LEU A 39 5.31 14.51 -1.97
N ALA A 40 6.46 14.39 -2.64
CA ALA A 40 7.22 15.54 -3.14
C ALA A 40 6.44 16.35 -4.18
N ALA A 41 5.55 15.71 -4.94
CA ALA A 41 4.63 16.36 -5.87
C ALA A 41 3.44 17.05 -5.18
N GLY A 42 3.33 16.98 -3.85
CA GLY A 42 2.29 17.68 -3.08
C GLY A 42 1.03 16.86 -2.85
N PHE A 43 1.04 15.55 -3.15
CA PHE A 43 -0.12 14.69 -2.98
C PHE A 43 0.00 13.81 -1.73
N PRO A 44 -1.11 13.56 -1.00
CA PRO A 44 -1.09 12.63 0.11
C PRO A 44 -0.95 11.19 -0.38
N ILE A 45 -0.36 10.34 0.46
CA ILE A 45 -0.30 8.89 0.25
C ILE A 45 -1.18 8.17 1.26
N TYR A 46 -1.65 6.98 0.88
CA TYR A 46 -2.53 6.13 1.67
C TYR A 46 -1.91 4.77 1.87
N PHE A 47 -1.76 4.33 3.11
CA PHE A 47 -1.15 3.05 3.43
C PHE A 47 -1.66 2.50 4.75
N ARG A 48 -1.25 1.26 5.06
CA ARG A 48 -1.47 0.61 6.35
C ARG A 48 -0.12 0.18 6.90
N GLU A 49 0.08 0.40 8.18
CA GLU A 49 1.18 -0.14 8.97
C GLU A 49 0.68 -1.41 9.70
N GLY A 50 1.59 -2.20 10.28
CA GLY A 50 1.24 -3.47 10.94
C GLY A 50 0.24 -3.32 12.10
N ASP A 51 0.22 -2.16 12.73
CA ASP A 51 -0.67 -1.79 13.84
C ASP A 51 -1.91 -1.00 13.39
N THR A 52 -2.08 -0.72 12.09
CA THR A 52 -3.23 0.04 11.60
C THR A 52 -4.53 -0.77 11.78
N PRO A 53 -5.51 -0.26 12.55
CA PRO A 53 -6.74 -1.00 12.85
C PRO A 53 -7.50 -1.43 11.60
N LYS A 54 -8.24 -2.54 11.70
CA LYS A 54 -9.02 -3.07 10.59
C LYS A 54 -10.06 -2.04 10.12
N GLY A 55 -10.12 -1.85 8.80
CA GLY A 55 -11.04 -0.90 8.16
C GLY A 55 -10.57 0.55 8.19
N LEU A 56 -9.40 0.82 8.77
CA LEU A 56 -8.77 2.14 8.76
C LEU A 56 -7.49 2.16 7.91
N ILE A 57 -7.12 3.35 7.47
CA ILE A 57 -6.01 3.65 6.57
C ILE A 57 -5.29 4.90 7.10
N VAL A 58 -3.96 4.91 7.05
CA VAL A 58 -3.16 6.11 7.31
C VAL A 58 -3.10 6.93 6.03
N LYS A 59 -3.52 8.19 6.10
CA LYS A 59 -3.29 9.21 5.10
C LYS A 59 -2.15 10.10 5.55
N GLN A 60 -1.03 10.09 4.84
CA GLN A 60 0.09 10.99 5.11
C GLN A 60 0.12 12.12 4.09
N TYR A 61 0.19 13.35 4.58
CA TYR A 61 0.32 14.56 3.77
C TYR A 61 1.80 14.90 3.50
N PRO A 62 2.08 15.72 2.47
CA PRO A 62 3.44 16.18 2.15
C PRO A 62 4.16 16.91 3.30
N ASP A 63 3.42 17.58 4.17
CA ASP A 63 3.93 18.29 5.35
C ASP A 63 4.27 17.34 6.53
N GLY A 64 4.07 16.04 6.34
CA GLY A 64 4.30 15.02 7.35
C GLY A 64 3.09 14.73 8.24
N ARG A 65 2.02 15.53 8.16
CA ARG A 65 0.78 15.30 8.92
C ARG A 65 0.19 13.95 8.56
N ARG A 66 -0.37 13.26 9.56
CA ARG A 66 -1.05 11.98 9.37
C ARG A 66 -2.49 12.06 9.86
N GLU A 67 -3.38 11.37 9.15
CA GLU A 67 -4.77 11.18 9.56
C GLU A 67 -5.11 9.70 9.44
N MET A 68 -5.91 9.21 10.37
CA MET A 68 -6.57 7.92 10.24
C MET A 68 -7.90 8.13 9.54
N VAL A 69 -8.09 7.47 8.40
CA VAL A 69 -9.30 7.58 7.58
C VAL A 69 -9.99 6.24 7.40
N SER A 70 -11.29 6.27 7.11
CA SER A 70 -12.05 5.14 6.62
C SER A 70 -12.70 5.48 5.28
N PHE A 71 -13.04 4.46 4.48
CA PHE A 71 -13.81 4.64 3.26
C PHE A 71 -15.17 3.96 3.40
N HIS A 72 -16.23 4.72 3.17
CA HIS A 72 -17.59 4.21 3.14
C HIS A 72 -18.21 4.54 1.78
N GLN A 73 -18.53 3.52 0.98
CA GLN A 73 -19.07 3.69 -0.38
C GLN A 73 -18.18 4.58 -1.28
N GLY A 74 -16.86 4.45 -1.14
CA GLY A 74 -15.88 5.27 -1.88
C GLY A 74 -15.67 6.68 -1.33
N VAL A 75 -16.40 7.08 -0.28
CA VAL A 75 -16.25 8.37 0.36
C VAL A 75 -15.28 8.27 1.54
N GLU A 76 -14.20 9.05 1.49
CA GLU A 76 -13.23 9.19 2.58
C GLU A 76 -13.87 9.89 3.79
N ARG A 77 -13.59 9.39 4.99
CA ARG A 77 -13.94 10.03 6.26
C ARG A 77 -12.75 10.02 7.21
N VAL A 78 -12.43 11.19 7.77
CA VAL A 78 -11.42 11.29 8.83
C VAL A 78 -12.01 10.74 10.12
N VAL A 79 -11.33 9.75 10.71
CA VAL A 79 -11.71 9.11 11.98
C VAL A 79 -10.89 9.70 13.12
N GLN A 80 -9.61 10.03 12.88
CA GLN A 80 -8.73 10.66 13.86
C GLN A 80 -7.64 11.49 13.16
N ALA A 81 -7.42 12.72 13.61
CA ALA A 81 -6.22 13.47 13.24
C ALA A 81 -5.05 13.02 14.12
N ALA A 82 -3.88 12.73 13.54
CA ALA A 82 -2.67 12.55 14.34
C ALA A 82 -2.24 13.93 14.87
N ALA A 83 -2.02 14.01 16.18
CA ALA A 83 -1.54 15.21 16.87
C ALA A 83 -0.08 15.52 16.51
#